data_AF-A0A925FPW2-F1
#
_entry.id   AF-A0A925FPW2-F1
#
_cell.length_a   1.000
_cell.length_b   1.000
_cell.length_c   1.000
_cell.angle_alpha   90.00
_cell.angle_beta   90.00
_cell.angle_gamma   90.00
#
_symmetry.space_group_name_H-M   'P 1'
#
loop_
_entity.id
_entity.type
_entity.pdbx_description
1 polymer ?
#
loop_
_entity_poly.entity_id
_entity_poly.type
_entity_poly.pdbx_seq_one_letter_code
_entity_poly.pdbx_strand_id
1 'polypeptide(L)'
;DAARVANTKPTLALLNYPGTYSDDLYGAITIADEGGRLVMRFSRSPNFVADLEHWHYDTFQIKWRPSVAYNFPRGFVTFSIDKDGKTDELKIDQPNNDFWFYELHPKRVR
;
A
#
# COMPACT_ATOMS: atom_id res chain seq x y z
N ASP A 1 12.44 -11.20 12.44
CA ASP A 1 12.98 -10.03 11.73
C ASP A 1 13.98 -10.32 10.59
N ALA A 2 13.96 -11.50 9.97
CA ALA A 2 14.99 -11.91 8.99
C ALA A 2 14.75 -11.47 7.52
N ALA A 3 13.78 -10.60 7.22
CA ALA A 3 13.34 -10.33 5.84
C ALA A 3 13.64 -8.91 5.30
N ARG A 4 14.08 -7.97 6.15
CA ARG A 4 14.39 -6.60 5.68
C ARG A 4 15.78 -6.55 5.04
N VAL A 5 15.87 -5.91 3.89
CA VAL A 5 17.16 -5.51 3.30
C VAL A 5 17.39 -4.02 3.57
N ALA A 6 18.39 -3.73 4.40
CA ALA A 6 18.72 -2.35 4.79
C ALA A 6 19.33 -1.56 3.61
N ASN A 7 19.24 -0.22 3.68
CA ASN A 7 19.82 0.71 2.70
C ASN A 7 19.34 0.57 1.25
N THR A 8 18.18 -0.05 1.06
CA THR A 8 17.51 -0.06 -0.24
C THR A 8 16.77 1.24 -0.47
N LYS A 9 16.36 1.48 -1.73
CA LYS A 9 15.53 2.61 -2.14
C LYS A 9 14.37 2.07 -2.96
N PRO A 10 13.21 2.76 -2.97
CA PRO A 10 12.16 2.47 -3.93
C PRO A 10 12.68 2.65 -5.37
N THR A 11 12.12 1.89 -6.30
CA THR A 11 12.50 1.97 -7.72
C THR A 11 12.17 3.35 -8.29
N LEU A 12 11.07 3.97 -7.84
CA LEU A 12 10.65 5.31 -8.28
C LEU A 12 10.87 6.35 -7.17
N ALA A 13 10.85 7.63 -7.52
CA ALA A 13 10.66 8.68 -6.53
C ALA A 13 9.29 8.52 -5.85
N LEU A 14 9.19 8.84 -4.55
CA LEU A 14 7.94 8.70 -3.79
C LEU A 14 6.75 9.38 -4.47
N LEU A 15 6.98 10.53 -5.12
CA LEU A 15 5.96 11.28 -5.86
C LEU A 15 5.36 10.54 -7.08
N ASN A 16 5.94 9.42 -7.50
CA ASN A 16 5.44 8.63 -8.64
C ASN A 16 4.57 7.43 -8.23
N TYR A 17 4.50 7.08 -6.95
CA TYR A 17 3.62 6.03 -6.41
C TYR A 17 2.15 6.45 -6.22
N PRO A 18 1.83 7.72 -5.89
CA PRO A 18 0.46 8.19 -5.78
C PRO A 18 -0.38 7.87 -7.01
N GLY A 19 -1.61 7.47 -6.78
CA GLY A 19 -2.55 7.01 -7.79
C GLY A 19 -3.72 6.26 -7.17
N THR A 20 -4.72 5.99 -8.00
CA THR A 20 -5.87 5.15 -7.63
C THR A 20 -5.65 3.76 -8.19
N TYR A 21 -5.80 2.75 -7.33
CA TYR A 21 -5.73 1.33 -7.66
C TYR A 21 -7.11 0.74 -7.42
N SER A 22 -7.71 0.10 -8.42
CA SER A 22 -9.03 -0.48 -8.30
C SER A 22 -8.96 -1.98 -8.36
N ASP A 23 -9.73 -2.62 -7.49
CA ASP A 23 -9.99 -4.04 -7.50
C ASP A 23 -11.50 -4.26 -7.68
N ASP A 24 -11.90 -5.27 -8.47
CA ASP A 24 -13.32 -5.51 -8.76
C ASP A 24 -14.09 -6.00 -7.52
N LEU A 25 -13.41 -6.69 -6.60
CA LEU A 25 -13.99 -7.24 -5.37
C LEU A 25 -14.15 -6.16 -4.29
N TYR A 26 -13.15 -5.29 -4.14
CA TYR A 26 -13.10 -4.34 -3.02
C TYR A 26 -13.31 -2.87 -3.40
N GLY A 27 -13.12 -2.51 -4.67
CA GLY A 27 -13.21 -1.15 -5.17
C GLY A 27 -11.88 -0.38 -5.09
N ALA A 28 -11.98 0.95 -5.09
CA ALA A 28 -10.81 1.82 -5.24
C ALA A 28 -10.03 2.00 -3.93
N ILE A 29 -8.70 1.97 -4.06
CA ILE A 29 -7.70 2.25 -3.05
C ILE A 29 -6.86 3.41 -3.57
N THR A 30 -6.83 4.52 -2.84
CA THR A 30 -6.07 5.70 -3.24
C THR A 30 -4.78 5.77 -2.44
N ILE A 31 -3.67 5.95 -3.15
CA ILE A 31 -2.38 6.33 -2.57
C ILE A 31 -2.17 7.82 -2.85
N ALA A 32 -1.98 8.61 -1.80
CA ALA A 32 -1.71 10.04 -1.89
C ALA A 32 -0.34 10.38 -1.29
N ASP A 33 0.29 11.46 -1.77
CA ASP A 33 1.39 12.09 -1.04
C ASP A 33 0.82 13.13 -0.07
N GLU A 34 1.10 12.95 1.21
CA GLU A 34 0.80 13.93 2.26
C GLU A 34 2.11 14.35 2.92
N GLY A 35 2.76 15.40 2.38
CA GLY A 35 3.97 15.97 2.96
C GLY A 35 5.20 15.05 2.83
N GLY A 36 5.35 14.39 1.68
CA GLY A 36 6.47 13.46 1.43
C GLY A 36 6.26 12.08 2.04
N ARG A 37 5.04 11.75 2.48
CA ARG A 37 4.65 10.43 2.97
C ARG A 37 3.53 9.87 2.10
N LEU A 38 3.64 8.59 1.77
CA LEU A 38 2.57 7.88 1.07
C LEU A 38 1.47 7.51 2.06
N VAL A 39 0.23 7.84 1.72
CA VAL A 39 -0.95 7.56 2.55
C VAL A 39 -1.94 6.74 1.75
N MET A 40 -2.27 5.56 2.27
CA MET A 40 -3.23 4.63 1.71
C MET A 40 -4.62 4.85 2.31
N ARG A 41 -5.63 4.92 1.44
CA ARG A 41 -7.04 5.12 1.80
C ARG A 41 -7.93 4.17 1.01
N PHE A 42 -8.89 3.56 1.68
CA PHE A 42 -9.85 2.67 1.04
C PHE A 42 -11.18 3.40 0.81
N SER A 43 -11.66 3.45 -0.44
CA SER A 43 -12.91 4.17 -0.80
C SER A 43 -14.14 3.61 -0.08
N ARG A 44 -14.23 2.28 0.07
CA ARG A 44 -15.34 1.61 0.76
C ARG A 44 -15.22 1.61 2.29
N SER A 45 -14.09 2.07 2.83
CA SER A 45 -13.82 2.09 4.27
C SER A 45 -13.09 3.38 4.65
N PRO A 46 -13.80 4.52 4.76
CA PRO A 46 -13.18 5.84 4.94
C PRO A 46 -12.30 5.96 6.20
N ASN A 47 -12.58 5.15 7.22
CA ASN A 47 -11.81 5.10 8.46
C ASN A 47 -10.46 4.39 8.29
N PHE A 48 -10.30 3.57 7.24
CA PHE A 48 -9.11 2.80 6.94
C PHE A 48 -8.10 3.69 6.23
N VAL A 49 -7.24 4.29 7.06
CA VAL A 49 -6.17 5.19 6.63
C VAL A 49 -4.86 4.65 7.21
N ALA A 50 -3.87 4.48 6.35
CA ALA A 50 -2.53 4.07 6.77
C ALA A 50 -1.45 4.93 6.13
N ASP A 51 -0.44 5.26 6.92
CA ASP A 51 0.82 5.79 6.41
C ASP A 51 1.68 4.61 5.94
N LEU A 52 2.35 4.76 4.79
CA LEU A 52 3.22 3.75 4.20
C LEU A 52 4.67 4.17 4.40
N GLU A 53 5.38 3.45 5.28
CA GLU A 53 6.78 3.70 5.56
C GLU A 53 7.67 2.79 4.71
N HIS A 54 8.71 3.35 4.09
CA HIS A 54 9.60 2.56 3.25
C HIS A 54 10.28 1.44 4.05
N TRP A 55 10.11 0.21 3.59
CA TRP A 55 10.71 -0.96 4.21
C TRP A 55 11.96 -1.40 3.46
N HIS A 56 11.77 -1.87 2.23
CA HIS A 56 12.82 -2.16 1.26
C HIS A 56 12.28 -2.28 -0.16
N TYR A 57 13.09 -1.94 -1.18
CA TYR A 57 12.66 -1.95 -2.59
C TYR A 57 11.33 -1.18 -2.77
N ASP A 58 10.38 -1.76 -3.51
CA ASP A 58 9.03 -1.24 -3.71
C ASP A 58 8.02 -1.71 -2.63
N THR A 59 8.53 -2.18 -1.49
CA THR A 59 7.73 -2.64 -0.35
C THR A 59 7.75 -1.61 0.79
N PHE A 60 6.57 -1.34 1.33
CA PHE A 60 6.31 -0.39 2.39
C PHE A 60 5.58 -1.07 3.54
N GLN A 61 5.97 -0.75 4.78
CA GLN A 61 5.25 -1.18 5.96
C GLN A 61 3.99 -0.33 6.15
N ILE A 62 2.87 -1.00 6.46
CA ILE A 62 1.61 -0.35 6.77
C ILE A 62 1.63 0.15 8.21
N LYS A 63 1.39 1.44 8.41
CA LYS A 63 1.16 2.08 9.71
C LYS A 63 -0.26 2.63 9.76
N TRP A 64 -1.18 1.82 10.29
CA TRP A 64 -2.58 2.26 10.45
C TRP A 64 -2.67 3.47 11.39
N ARG A 65 -3.43 4.48 10.99
CA ARG A 65 -3.69 5.65 11.82
C ARG A 65 -4.71 5.31 12.93
N PRO A 66 -4.78 6.11 14.02
CA PRO A 66 -5.72 5.88 15.13
C PRO A 66 -7.21 5.83 14.74
N SER A 67 -7.57 6.31 13.53
CA SER A 67 -8.93 6.17 12.98
C SER A 67 -9.34 4.71 12.77
N VAL A 68 -8.36 3.81 12.68
CA VAL A 68 -8.57 2.37 12.58
C VAL A 68 -8.59 1.79 14.00
N ALA A 69 -9.79 1.58 14.53
CA ALA A 69 -10.01 1.00 15.85
C ALA A 69 -9.77 -0.53 15.92
N TYR A 70 -8.85 -1.04 15.08
CA TYR A 70 -8.49 -2.45 15.01
C TYR A 70 -6.97 -2.60 15.14
N ASN A 71 -6.53 -3.51 16.01
CA ASN A 71 -5.11 -3.77 16.23
C ASN A 71 -4.57 -4.74 15.18
N PHE A 72 -4.34 -4.22 13.98
CA PHE A 72 -3.73 -4.99 12.91
C PHE A 72 -2.29 -5.39 13.29
N PRO A 73 -1.88 -6.66 13.08
CA PRO A 73 -0.47 -7.02 13.15
C PRO A 73 0.30 -6.31 12.03
N ARG A 74 1.63 -6.42 12.04
CA ARG A 74 2.47 -5.81 11.01
C ARG A 74 2.09 -6.33 9.62
N GLY A 75 1.67 -5.41 8.75
CA GLY A 75 1.40 -5.68 7.34
C GLY A 75 2.28 -4.86 6.41
N PHE A 76 2.27 -5.22 5.13
CA PHE A 76 3.07 -4.62 4.07
C PHE A 76 2.24 -4.37 2.82
N VAL A 77 2.67 -3.38 2.06
CA VAL A 77 2.21 -3.11 0.70
C VAL A 77 3.41 -3.22 -0.23
N THR A 78 3.26 -3.91 -1.35
CA THR A 78 4.28 -3.97 -2.40
C THR A 78 3.69 -3.47 -3.71
N PHE A 79 4.40 -2.55 -4.35
CA PHE A 79 4.02 -2.05 -5.68
C PHE A 79 4.74 -2.85 -6.76
N SER A 80 4.04 -3.20 -7.83
CA SER A 80 4.68 -3.63 -9.07
C SER A 80 4.90 -2.42 -9.98
N ILE A 81 6.02 -2.44 -10.71
CA ILE A 81 6.36 -1.41 -11.70
C ILE A 81 6.26 -2.03 -13.10
N ASP A 82 5.56 -1.38 -14.01
CA ASP A 82 5.43 -1.80 -15.40
C ASP A 82 6.70 -1.51 -16.23
N LYS A 83 6.70 -1.98 -17.47
CA LYS A 83 7.79 -1.78 -18.43
C LYS A 83 8.07 -0.31 -18.77
N ASP A 84 7.11 0.58 -18.49
CA ASP A 84 7.18 2.01 -18.78
C ASP A 84 7.64 2.82 -17.55
N GLY A 85 7.99 2.14 -16.45
CA GLY A 85 8.49 2.76 -15.22
C GLY A 85 7.39 3.40 -14.38
N LYS A 86 6.15 2.90 -14.47
CA LYS A 86 5.00 3.37 -13.69
C LYS A 86 4.49 2.26 -12.77
N THR A 87 3.89 2.62 -11.64
CA THR A 87 3.24 1.61 -10.79
C THR A 87 2.03 1.00 -11.51
N ASP A 88 1.84 -0.31 -11.37
CA ASP A 88 0.81 -1.07 -12.09
C ASP A 88 -0.15 -1.81 -11.14
N GLU A 89 0.37 -2.52 -10.14
CA GLU A 89 -0.43 -3.29 -9.17
C GLU A 89 -0.01 -2.96 -7.73
N LEU A 90 -0.97 -3.06 -6.81
CA LEU A 90 -0.79 -2.89 -5.38
C LEU A 90 -1.06 -4.22 -4.66
N LYS A 91 -0.02 -4.91 -4.19
CA LYS A 91 -0.20 -6.11 -3.37
C LYS A 91 -0.24 -5.76 -1.89
N ILE A 92 -1.30 -6.17 -1.20
CA ILE A 92 -1.49 -5.92 0.24
C ILE A 92 -1.32 -7.23 1.00
N ASP A 93 -0.29 -7.31 1.85
CA ASP A 93 -0.06 -8.41 2.77
C ASP A 93 -0.30 -7.91 4.20
N GLN A 94 -1.57 -7.88 4.58
CA GLN A 94 -1.99 -7.50 5.92
C GLN A 94 -2.60 -8.73 6.59
N PRO A 95 -1.88 -9.38 7.53
CA PRO A 95 -2.45 -10.48 8.27
C PRO A 95 -3.67 -9.99 9.06
N ASN A 96 -4.79 -10.68 8.91
CA ASN A 96 -6.03 -10.41 9.62
C ASN A 96 -6.87 -11.69 9.66
N ASN A 97 -7.63 -11.89 10.74
CA ASN A 97 -8.50 -13.07 10.90
C ASN A 97 -9.89 -12.89 10.28
N ASP A 98 -10.26 -11.66 9.90
CA ASP A 98 -11.63 -11.32 9.47
C ASP A 98 -11.69 -10.88 7.99
N PHE A 99 -10.62 -10.27 7.47
CA PHE A 99 -10.56 -9.77 6.09
C PHE A 99 -9.33 -10.32 5.36
N TRP A 100 -9.56 -10.96 4.22
CA TRP A 100 -8.53 -11.66 3.46
C TRP A 100 -7.89 -10.74 2.42
N PHE A 101 -6.99 -9.85 2.87
CA PHE A 101 -6.32 -8.86 2.00
C PHE A 101 -5.53 -9.46 0.83
N TYR A 102 -5.10 -10.73 0.93
CA TYR A 102 -4.33 -11.41 -0.10
C TYR A 102 -5.15 -11.78 -1.35
N GLU A 103 -6.49 -11.71 -1.29
CA GLU A 103 -7.35 -11.93 -2.45
C GLU A 103 -7.48 -10.69 -3.34
N LEU A 104 -7.03 -9.54 -2.84
CA LEU A 104 -7.12 -8.28 -3.58
C LEU A 104 -5.97 -8.20 -4.59
N HIS A 105 -6.32 -7.85 -5.83
CA HIS A 105 -5.37 -7.51 -6.89
C HIS A 105 -5.64 -6.11 -7.48
N PRO A 106 -5.60 -5.04 -6.67
CA PRO A 106 -5.84 -3.68 -7.14
C PRO A 106 -4.85 -3.27 -8.24
N LYS A 107 -5.38 -2.92 -9.41
CA LYS A 107 -4.61 -2.40 -10.54
C LYS A 107 -4.76 -0.89 -10.65
N ARG A 108 -3.69 -0.21 -11.00
CA ARG A 108 -3.69 1.24 -11.22
C ARG A 108 -4.70 1.57 -12.31
N VAL A 109 -5.62 2.48 -11.99
CA VAL A 109 -6.57 3.02 -12.96
C VAL A 109 -5.80 3.95 -13.89
N ARG A 110 -5.91 3.69 -15.20
CA ARG A 110 -5.24 4.46 -16.26
C ARG A 110 -6.04 5.69 -16.67
#